data_AF-A0A967EU60-F1
#
_entry.id   AF-A0A967EU60-F1
#
_cell.length_a   1.000
_cell.length_b   1.000
_cell.length_c   1.000
_cell.angle_alpha   90.00
_cell.angle_beta   90.00
_cell.angle_gamma   90.00
#
_symmetry.space_group_name_H-M   'P 1'
#
loop_
_entity.id
_entity.type
_entity.pdbx_description
1 polymer ?
#
loop_
_entity_poly.entity_id
_entity_poly.type
_entity_poly.pdbx_seq_one_letter_code
_entity_poly.pdbx_strand_id
1 'polypeptide(L)'
;MAGTTVGADYVGTQTCAGCHPDNAEEFLKSGHPYKLNKVVDGQPPTYPFTEVTEVPEGYTWNDIAYVIGGYNWKARFIGLDGYIITGHADATTQYNFPNPDIGLGGNWVAYHAGEQKAYDCGPCHTTGYRPEGHQDGLEGIIGTWAEPGIQCEECHGPGSNHVADPYGVAMKVDVSSQACTSCHRRGSTLTIDASKGFIKHHEQGEELLQTKHAALSCVTCHDPHTGVIALRQAGEDYAAKFPCATCHEDEANYQKSTVMSSFVNCIDCHMPRIDKSAVGDAAAWTGDIRTHLFAIDPDLASQFSEDGSEANSAITLDWACKSCHRDGGSAAVKTDAELKQTAEGYHSEP
;
A
#
# COMPACT_ATOMS: atom_id res chain seq x y z
N MET A 1 -27.81 -27.00 -29.32
CA MET A 1 -28.27 -26.31 -28.10
C MET A 1 -27.03 -25.89 -27.35
N ALA A 2 -26.71 -24.59 -27.38
CA ALA A 2 -25.58 -24.02 -26.67
C ALA A 2 -25.91 -24.05 -25.17
N GLY A 3 -25.11 -24.77 -24.39
CA GLY A 3 -25.16 -24.66 -22.94
C GLY A 3 -24.64 -23.29 -22.55
N THR A 4 -25.54 -22.41 -22.11
CA THR A 4 -25.18 -21.23 -21.33
C THR A 4 -24.40 -21.72 -20.11
N THR A 5 -23.12 -21.37 -20.04
CA THR A 5 -22.41 -21.37 -18.75
C THR A 5 -23.20 -20.47 -17.82
N VAL A 6 -23.83 -21.05 -16.80
CA VAL A 6 -24.50 -20.33 -15.73
C VAL A 6 -23.40 -19.64 -14.92
N GLY A 7 -23.03 -18.42 -15.31
CA GLY A 7 -22.03 -17.59 -14.64
C GLY A 7 -22.68 -16.71 -13.57
N ALA A 8 -21.98 -16.48 -12.46
CA ALA A 8 -22.36 -15.49 -11.47
C ALA A 8 -22.04 -14.08 -11.97
N ASP A 9 -22.82 -13.10 -11.52
CA ASP A 9 -22.69 -11.68 -11.84
C ASP A 9 -22.21 -10.90 -10.61
N TYR A 10 -21.55 -9.78 -10.86
CA TYR A 10 -21.15 -8.83 -9.81
C TYR A 10 -22.40 -8.09 -9.30
N VAL A 11 -22.58 -8.04 -7.99
CA VAL A 11 -23.74 -7.41 -7.33
C VAL A 11 -23.40 -6.09 -6.64
N GLY A 12 -22.11 -5.79 -6.48
CA GLY A 12 -21.57 -4.57 -5.91
C GLY A 12 -21.51 -4.54 -4.38
N THR A 13 -20.55 -3.77 -3.84
CA THR A 13 -20.30 -3.65 -2.39
C THR A 13 -21.55 -3.26 -1.59
N GLN A 14 -22.42 -2.42 -2.13
CA GLN A 14 -23.64 -1.98 -1.43
C GLN A 14 -24.60 -3.14 -1.16
N THR A 15 -24.66 -4.13 -2.06
CA THR A 15 -25.48 -5.34 -1.87
C THR A 15 -24.90 -6.18 -0.73
N CYS A 16 -23.57 -6.35 -0.71
CA CYS A 16 -22.87 -7.06 0.37
C CYS A 16 -23.09 -6.39 1.73
N ALA A 17 -22.98 -5.06 1.80
CA ALA A 17 -23.16 -4.27 3.02
C ALA A 17 -24.57 -4.41 3.62
N GLY A 18 -25.59 -4.71 2.82
CA GLY A 18 -26.95 -4.95 3.30
C GLY A 18 -27.09 -6.18 4.20
N CYS A 19 -26.23 -7.19 4.02
CA CYS A 19 -26.21 -8.41 4.83
C CYS A 19 -24.99 -8.52 5.76
N HIS A 20 -23.87 -7.88 5.41
CA HIS A 20 -22.60 -7.89 6.15
C HIS A 20 -22.18 -6.46 6.55
N PRO A 21 -22.97 -5.76 7.38
CA PRO A 21 -22.73 -4.36 7.70
C PRO A 21 -21.41 -4.13 8.45
N ASP A 22 -21.04 -5.03 9.36
CA ASP A 22 -19.82 -4.87 10.19
C ASP A 22 -18.56 -4.94 9.33
N ASN A 23 -18.45 -5.97 8.48
CA ASN A 23 -17.34 -6.10 7.53
C ASN A 23 -17.29 -4.93 6.55
N ALA A 24 -18.45 -4.46 6.07
CA ALA A 24 -18.52 -3.34 5.15
C ALA A 24 -18.06 -2.03 5.82
N GLU A 25 -18.47 -1.77 7.07
CA GLU A 25 -18.04 -0.58 7.81
C GLU A 25 -16.53 -0.55 8.00
N GLU A 26 -15.93 -1.68 8.36
CA GLU A 26 -14.49 -1.81 8.52
C GLU A 26 -13.75 -1.68 7.19
N PHE A 27 -14.26 -2.35 6.14
CA PHE A 27 -13.69 -2.31 4.80
C PHE A 27 -13.69 -0.92 4.18
N LEU A 28 -14.76 -0.14 4.39
CA LEU A 28 -14.87 1.25 3.93
C LEU A 28 -13.95 2.21 4.70
N LYS A 29 -13.28 1.76 5.77
CA LYS A 29 -12.18 2.51 6.39
C LYS A 29 -10.83 2.15 5.77
N SER A 30 -10.74 1.13 4.92
CA SER A 30 -9.50 0.75 4.21
C SER A 30 -9.27 1.59 2.95
N GLY A 31 -8.06 1.50 2.37
CA GLY A 31 -7.72 2.21 1.13
C GLY A 31 -8.14 1.51 -0.17
N HIS A 32 -8.50 0.23 -0.10
CA HIS A 32 -8.89 -0.60 -1.25
C HIS A 32 -10.09 -0.05 -2.04
N PRO A 33 -11.24 0.26 -1.40
CA PRO A 33 -12.40 0.77 -2.13
C PRO A 33 -12.16 2.15 -2.78
N TYR A 34 -11.13 2.87 -2.32
CA TYR A 34 -10.79 4.21 -2.78
C TYR A 34 -9.57 4.27 -3.70
N LYS A 35 -9.13 3.13 -4.25
CA LYS A 35 -7.98 3.14 -5.17
C LYS A 35 -8.30 3.85 -6.50
N LEU A 36 -9.56 3.79 -6.92
CA LEU A 36 -10.11 4.54 -8.03
C LEU A 36 -11.50 5.04 -7.63
N ASN A 37 -11.77 6.33 -7.84
CA ASN A 37 -12.98 6.98 -7.38
C ASN A 37 -13.61 7.74 -8.53
N LYS A 38 -14.86 7.45 -8.87
CA LYS A 38 -15.58 8.18 -9.91
C LYS A 38 -15.96 9.57 -9.40
N VAL A 39 -15.76 10.59 -10.24
CA VAL A 39 -16.27 11.93 -9.99
C VAL A 39 -17.67 12.02 -10.59
N VAL A 40 -18.64 12.42 -9.76
CA VAL A 40 -20.05 12.52 -10.15
C VAL A 40 -20.49 13.97 -9.97
N ASP A 41 -21.11 14.55 -11.00
CA ASP A 41 -21.63 15.91 -10.99
C ASP A 41 -20.60 16.99 -10.56
N GLY A 42 -19.33 16.78 -10.93
CA GLY A 42 -18.23 17.68 -10.59
C GLY A 42 -17.99 17.79 -9.09
N GLN A 43 -18.35 16.78 -8.29
CA GLN A 43 -18.10 16.75 -6.85
C GLN A 43 -16.87 15.89 -6.51
N PRO A 44 -15.99 16.38 -5.61
CA PRO A 44 -14.86 15.60 -5.13
C PRO A 44 -15.34 14.30 -4.46
N PRO A 45 -14.63 13.16 -4.66
CA PRO A 45 -14.91 11.94 -3.92
C PRO A 45 -14.70 12.14 -2.42
N THR A 46 -15.46 11.39 -1.61
CA THR A 46 -15.33 11.40 -0.15
C THR A 46 -14.45 10.24 0.32
N TYR A 47 -13.55 10.52 1.25
CA TYR A 47 -12.67 9.52 1.88
C TYR A 47 -12.85 9.53 3.39
N PRO A 48 -12.54 8.43 4.10
CA PRO A 48 -12.73 8.36 5.55
C PRO A 48 -11.76 9.24 6.36
N PHE A 49 -10.57 9.55 5.82
CA PHE A 49 -9.49 10.20 6.59
C PHE A 49 -8.85 11.41 5.91
N THR A 50 -9.16 11.65 4.64
CA THR A 50 -8.53 12.69 3.83
C THR A 50 -9.56 13.43 3.00
N GLU A 51 -9.16 14.58 2.49
CA GLU A 51 -9.95 15.32 1.52
C GLU A 51 -9.07 15.66 0.32
N VAL A 52 -9.62 15.48 -0.88
CA VAL A 52 -9.03 16.00 -2.11
C VAL A 52 -9.89 17.20 -2.50
N THR A 53 -9.47 18.40 -2.11
CA THR A 53 -10.23 19.64 -2.35
C THR A 53 -9.84 20.32 -3.65
N GLU A 54 -8.61 20.10 -4.11
CA GLU A 54 -8.02 20.72 -5.29
C GLU A 54 -7.74 19.69 -6.39
N VAL A 55 -7.79 20.18 -7.63
CA VAL A 55 -7.40 19.47 -8.85
C VAL A 55 -6.18 20.16 -9.46
N PRO A 56 -5.49 19.55 -10.45
CA PRO A 56 -4.32 20.16 -11.07
C PRO A 56 -4.62 21.56 -11.63
N GLU A 57 -3.61 22.42 -11.64
CA GLU A 57 -3.74 23.79 -12.16
C GLU A 57 -4.31 23.80 -13.59
N GLY A 58 -5.30 24.66 -13.83
CA GLY A 58 -5.99 24.77 -15.12
C GLY A 58 -7.18 23.83 -15.31
N TYR A 59 -7.48 22.96 -14.34
CA TYR A 59 -8.65 22.08 -14.34
C TYR A 59 -9.65 22.49 -13.27
N THR A 60 -10.88 22.02 -13.44
CA THR A 60 -11.94 22.05 -12.42
C THR A 60 -12.47 20.64 -12.20
N TRP A 61 -13.24 20.43 -11.13
CA TRP A 61 -13.89 19.14 -10.90
C TRP A 61 -14.82 18.70 -12.03
N ASN A 62 -15.33 19.62 -12.86
CA ASN A 62 -16.13 19.28 -14.04
C ASN A 62 -15.29 18.66 -15.16
N ASP A 63 -13.95 18.78 -15.11
CA ASP A 63 -13.03 18.24 -16.11
C ASP A 63 -12.49 16.86 -15.71
N ILE A 64 -12.87 16.35 -14.53
CA ILE A 64 -12.35 15.11 -13.96
C ILE A 64 -13.39 14.00 -14.08
N ALA A 65 -13.00 12.87 -14.68
CA ALA A 65 -13.80 11.66 -14.70
C ALA A 65 -13.56 10.79 -13.46
N TYR A 66 -12.30 10.65 -13.06
CA TYR A 66 -11.90 9.81 -11.92
C TYR A 66 -10.71 10.39 -11.14
N VAL A 67 -10.65 10.05 -9.85
CA VAL A 67 -9.47 10.25 -8.99
C VAL A 67 -8.82 8.90 -8.70
N ILE A 68 -7.53 8.77 -9.00
CA ILE A 68 -6.71 7.61 -8.67
C ILE A 68 -6.06 7.86 -7.30
N GLY A 69 -6.35 7.01 -6.32
CA GLY A 69 -5.94 7.21 -4.94
C GLY A 69 -6.80 8.27 -4.24
N GLY A 70 -6.17 9.18 -3.50
CA GLY A 70 -6.88 10.18 -2.67
C GLY A 70 -7.07 9.80 -1.22
N TYR A 71 -7.00 8.50 -0.89
CA TYR A 71 -7.21 7.99 0.47
C TYR A 71 -6.11 8.34 1.50
N ASN A 72 -4.82 8.37 1.10
CA ASN A 72 -3.74 8.62 2.08
C ASN A 72 -2.42 9.13 1.50
N TRP A 73 -1.89 8.51 0.43
CA TRP A 73 -0.52 8.85 -0.03
C TRP A 73 -0.48 9.92 -1.11
N LYS A 74 -1.31 9.77 -2.14
CA LYS A 74 -1.33 10.65 -3.30
C LYS A 74 -2.67 10.59 -4.04
N ALA A 75 -2.98 11.65 -4.75
CA ALA A 75 -4.09 11.75 -5.69
C ALA A 75 -3.54 12.06 -7.09
N ARG A 76 -4.11 11.39 -8.09
CA ARG A 76 -3.94 11.69 -9.52
C ARG A 76 -5.31 11.71 -10.17
N PHE A 77 -5.40 12.26 -11.37
CA PHE A 77 -6.68 12.60 -11.96
C PHE A 77 -6.78 12.06 -13.39
N ILE A 78 -7.95 11.60 -13.78
CA ILE A 78 -8.28 11.17 -15.13
C ILE A 78 -9.24 12.21 -15.72
N GLY A 79 -8.92 12.72 -16.91
CA GLY A 79 -9.76 13.68 -17.62
C GLY A 79 -11.01 13.04 -18.24
N LEU A 80 -11.90 13.88 -18.77
CA LEU A 80 -13.10 13.43 -19.50
C LEU A 80 -12.81 12.70 -20.82
N ASP A 81 -11.56 12.66 -21.27
CA ASP A 81 -11.09 11.86 -22.41
C ASP A 81 -10.58 10.47 -21.99
N GLY A 82 -10.55 10.19 -20.68
CA GLY A 82 -10.06 8.94 -20.10
C GLY A 82 -8.55 8.88 -19.88
N TYR A 83 -7.79 9.90 -20.28
CA TYR A 83 -6.35 9.92 -20.08
C TYR A 83 -6.00 10.45 -18.68
N ILE A 84 -4.89 9.97 -18.13
CA ILE A 84 -4.36 10.53 -16.89
C ILE A 84 -3.89 11.95 -17.19
N ILE A 85 -4.31 12.91 -16.36
CA ILE A 85 -3.92 14.31 -16.47
C ILE A 85 -2.44 14.43 -16.11
N THR A 86 -1.63 14.75 -17.11
CA THR A 86 -0.18 14.98 -17.00
C THR A 86 0.20 16.44 -17.25
N GLY A 87 -0.71 17.24 -17.81
CA GLY A 87 -0.50 18.66 -18.09
C GLY A 87 0.61 18.92 -19.12
N HIS A 88 1.15 20.14 -19.12
CA HIS A 88 2.29 20.53 -19.95
C HIS A 88 3.62 20.04 -19.37
N ALA A 89 4.75 20.27 -20.07
CA ALA A 89 6.07 19.69 -19.73
C ALA A 89 6.56 19.96 -18.29
N ASP A 90 6.15 21.07 -17.67
CA ASP A 90 6.54 21.45 -16.30
C ASP A 90 5.35 21.40 -15.32
N ALA A 91 4.21 20.83 -15.73
CA ALA A 91 3.02 20.78 -14.91
C ALA A 91 3.19 19.86 -13.70
N THR A 92 2.59 20.26 -12.59
CA THR A 92 2.45 19.41 -11.40
C THR A 92 1.01 18.92 -11.31
N THR A 93 0.83 17.61 -11.44
CA THR A 93 -0.49 16.98 -11.63
C THR A 93 -0.78 15.83 -10.67
N GLN A 94 0.21 15.47 -9.84
CA GLN A 94 0.03 14.55 -8.73
C GLN A 94 0.12 15.35 -7.44
N TYR A 95 -0.90 15.22 -6.59
CA TYR A 95 -0.85 15.73 -5.24
C TYR A 95 -0.35 14.62 -4.30
N ASN A 96 0.70 14.90 -3.54
CA ASN A 96 1.16 14.07 -2.44
C ASN A 96 0.61 14.65 -1.14
N PHE A 97 0.01 13.79 -0.32
CA PHE A 97 -0.50 14.21 0.99
C PHE A 97 0.65 14.42 1.99
N PRO A 98 0.46 15.30 2.98
CA PRO A 98 1.39 15.43 4.09
C PRO A 98 1.51 14.10 4.85
N ASN A 99 2.73 13.77 5.25
CA ASN A 99 3.01 12.62 6.10
C ASN A 99 3.67 13.09 7.41
N PRO A 100 2.87 13.30 8.49
CA PRO A 100 3.37 13.82 9.76
C PRO A 100 4.34 12.85 10.45
N ASP A 101 4.23 11.54 10.22
CA ASP A 101 5.12 10.54 10.82
C ASP A 101 6.59 10.73 10.45
N ILE A 102 6.84 11.34 9.29
CA ILE A 102 8.18 11.57 8.74
C ILE A 102 8.46 13.06 8.52
N GLY A 103 7.58 13.93 9.05
CA GLY A 103 7.75 15.38 9.01
C GLY A 103 7.70 16.01 7.61
N LEU A 104 7.09 15.35 6.62
CA LEU A 104 7.01 15.86 5.24
C LEU A 104 5.63 16.47 4.96
N GLY A 105 5.63 17.71 4.45
CA GLY A 105 4.41 18.41 4.05
C GLY A 105 3.83 17.90 2.73
N GLY A 106 2.58 18.25 2.46
CA GLY A 106 1.92 17.94 1.19
C GLY A 106 2.43 18.83 0.06
N ASN A 107 2.51 18.28 -1.15
CA ASN A 107 3.00 19.03 -2.30
C ASN A 107 2.46 18.49 -3.63
N TRP A 108 2.34 19.40 -4.60
CA TRP A 108 2.11 19.05 -5.99
C TRP A 108 3.44 18.71 -6.67
N VAL A 109 3.47 17.61 -7.42
CA VAL A 109 4.64 17.13 -8.16
C VAL A 109 4.27 16.74 -9.58
N ALA A 110 5.26 16.77 -10.47
CA ALA A 110 5.10 16.30 -11.85
C ALA A 110 4.85 14.78 -11.89
N TYR A 111 3.94 14.36 -12.76
CA TYR A 111 3.72 12.96 -13.09
C TYR A 111 3.58 12.81 -14.61
N HIS A 112 4.63 12.29 -15.25
CA HIS A 112 4.69 12.13 -16.71
C HIS A 112 4.37 13.43 -17.47
N ALA A 113 4.86 14.56 -16.97
CA ALA A 113 4.48 15.89 -17.45
C ALA A 113 4.67 16.05 -18.97
N GLY A 114 3.63 16.52 -19.67
CA GLY A 114 3.62 16.65 -21.13
C GLY A 114 3.36 15.37 -21.92
N GLU A 115 3.27 14.20 -21.29
CA GLU A 115 2.99 12.94 -21.98
C GLU A 115 1.48 12.66 -22.05
N GLN A 116 0.98 12.22 -23.20
CA GLN A 116 -0.36 11.61 -23.24
C GLN A 116 -0.29 10.20 -22.62
N LYS A 117 -0.97 10.00 -21.49
CA LYS A 117 -0.85 8.75 -20.71
C LYS A 117 -2.20 8.08 -20.51
N ALA A 118 -2.38 6.94 -21.16
CA ALA A 118 -3.58 6.11 -20.97
C ALA A 118 -3.64 5.56 -19.52
N TYR A 119 -4.84 5.32 -19.03
CA TYR A 119 -5.10 4.61 -17.78
C TYR A 119 -5.17 3.10 -18.04
N ASP A 120 -4.07 2.41 -17.76
CA ASP A 120 -3.90 0.96 -17.84
C ASP A 120 -3.78 0.29 -16.47
N CYS A 121 -4.08 1.03 -15.40
CA CYS A 121 -3.95 0.56 -14.02
C CYS A 121 -5.15 -0.26 -13.52
N GLY A 122 -6.17 -0.46 -14.37
CA GLY A 122 -7.40 -1.17 -14.07
C GLY A 122 -7.22 -2.56 -13.42
N PRO A 123 -6.29 -3.42 -13.88
CA PRO A 123 -6.11 -4.76 -13.33
C PRO A 123 -5.87 -4.81 -11.82
N CYS A 124 -5.29 -3.76 -11.23
CA CYS A 124 -4.99 -3.71 -9.80
C CYS A 124 -5.82 -2.69 -9.03
N HIS A 125 -6.56 -1.80 -9.71
CA HIS A 125 -7.22 -0.63 -9.10
C HIS A 125 -8.75 -0.65 -9.25
N THR A 126 -9.32 -1.73 -9.78
CA THR A 126 -10.76 -1.87 -10.04
C THR A 126 -11.23 -3.28 -9.69
N THR A 127 -12.54 -3.49 -9.69
CA THR A 127 -13.16 -4.79 -9.39
C THR A 127 -13.77 -5.40 -10.63
N GLY A 128 -13.45 -6.66 -10.90
CA GLY A 128 -13.98 -7.37 -12.07
C GLY A 128 -13.45 -6.80 -13.38
N TYR A 129 -12.17 -6.45 -13.39
CA TYR A 129 -11.51 -5.89 -14.57
C TYR A 129 -11.58 -6.83 -15.78
N ARG A 130 -11.79 -6.24 -16.95
CA ARG A 130 -11.72 -6.87 -18.26
C ARG A 130 -10.87 -6.03 -19.20
N PRO A 131 -9.90 -6.61 -19.92
CA PRO A 131 -9.02 -5.85 -20.80
C PRO A 131 -9.75 -5.29 -22.04
N GLU A 132 -10.96 -5.76 -22.34
CA GLU A 132 -11.73 -5.30 -23.48
C GLU A 132 -12.49 -4.00 -23.20
N GLY A 133 -12.51 -3.14 -24.21
CA GLY A 133 -13.31 -1.92 -24.23
C GLY A 133 -12.67 -0.75 -23.49
N HIS A 134 -13.52 0.23 -23.20
CA HIS A 134 -13.18 1.49 -22.58
C HIS A 134 -14.26 1.84 -21.57
N GLN A 135 -13.93 1.88 -20.28
CA GLN A 135 -14.92 2.21 -19.26
C GLN A 135 -15.57 3.56 -19.56
N ASP A 136 -16.89 3.63 -19.44
CA ASP A 136 -17.70 4.82 -19.75
C ASP A 136 -17.53 5.37 -21.17
N GLY A 137 -16.96 4.58 -22.10
CA GLY A 137 -16.68 4.99 -23.48
C GLY A 137 -15.47 5.93 -23.59
N LEU A 138 -14.65 6.05 -22.56
CA LEU A 138 -13.51 6.97 -22.51
C LEU A 138 -12.25 6.32 -23.10
N GLU A 139 -11.82 6.76 -24.28
CA GLU A 139 -10.72 6.15 -25.06
C GLU A 139 -9.42 5.99 -24.26
N GLY A 140 -9.08 6.96 -23.41
CA GLY A 140 -7.87 6.89 -22.59
C GLY A 140 -7.90 5.82 -21.50
N ILE A 141 -9.06 5.22 -21.19
CA ILE A 141 -9.19 4.12 -20.22
C ILE A 141 -9.07 2.78 -20.93
N ILE A 142 -8.10 1.96 -20.54
CA ILE A 142 -7.86 0.65 -21.13
C ILE A 142 -8.58 -0.43 -20.33
N GLY A 143 -9.65 -0.97 -20.92
CA GLY A 143 -10.49 -2.01 -20.31
C GLY A 143 -11.75 -1.45 -19.66
N THR A 144 -12.51 -2.37 -19.05
CA THR A 144 -13.77 -2.12 -18.34
C THR A 144 -13.77 -2.84 -16.99
N TRP A 145 -14.68 -2.47 -16.09
CA TRP A 145 -14.79 -3.09 -14.77
C TRP A 145 -16.23 -3.07 -14.26
N ALA A 146 -16.50 -3.87 -13.22
CA ALA A 146 -17.79 -3.89 -12.54
C ALA A 146 -17.93 -2.70 -11.56
N GLU A 147 -16.89 -2.44 -10.76
CA GLU A 147 -16.84 -1.32 -9.82
C GLU A 147 -15.46 -0.64 -9.79
N PRO A 148 -15.39 0.70 -9.61
CA PRO A 148 -14.13 1.38 -9.38
C PRO A 148 -13.60 1.06 -7.96
N GLY A 149 -12.28 0.99 -7.83
CA GLY A 149 -11.64 0.56 -6.59
C GLY A 149 -11.65 -0.97 -6.44
N ILE A 150 -10.87 -1.46 -5.48
CA ILE A 150 -10.89 -2.86 -5.08
C ILE A 150 -12.05 -3.00 -4.10
N GLN A 151 -13.09 -3.73 -4.48
CA GLN A 151 -14.34 -3.93 -3.77
C GLN A 151 -14.47 -5.38 -3.30
N CYS A 152 -15.53 -5.72 -2.57
CA CYS A 152 -15.71 -7.05 -1.96
C CYS A 152 -15.51 -8.19 -2.97
N GLU A 153 -16.04 -8.03 -4.18
CA GLU A 153 -16.08 -9.06 -5.21
C GLU A 153 -14.77 -9.22 -5.99
N GLU A 154 -13.76 -8.36 -5.75
CA GLU A 154 -12.42 -8.56 -6.32
C GLU A 154 -11.71 -9.73 -5.62
N CYS A 155 -11.89 -9.86 -4.30
CA CYS A 155 -11.35 -10.96 -3.52
C CYS A 155 -12.30 -12.16 -3.47
N HIS A 156 -13.59 -11.90 -3.27
CA HIS A 156 -14.61 -12.95 -3.07
C HIS A 156 -15.22 -13.47 -4.39
N GLY A 157 -14.97 -12.81 -5.51
CA GLY A 157 -15.58 -13.11 -6.81
C GLY A 157 -17.03 -12.63 -6.94
N PRO A 158 -17.67 -12.84 -8.11
CA PRO A 158 -19.04 -12.38 -8.35
C PRO A 158 -20.06 -13.08 -7.44
N GLY A 159 -20.87 -12.29 -6.74
CA GLY A 159 -21.69 -12.74 -5.62
C GLY A 159 -23.13 -13.09 -5.94
N SER A 160 -23.62 -12.97 -7.18
CA SER A 160 -25.06 -13.12 -7.48
C SER A 160 -25.66 -14.46 -7.04
N ASN A 161 -24.92 -15.55 -7.16
CA ASN A 161 -25.36 -16.87 -6.71
C ASN A 161 -25.44 -16.97 -5.18
N HIS A 162 -24.50 -16.36 -4.46
CA HIS A 162 -24.52 -16.29 -3.00
C HIS A 162 -25.68 -15.44 -2.52
N VAL A 163 -25.93 -14.28 -3.15
CA VAL A 163 -27.07 -13.43 -2.79
C VAL A 163 -28.41 -14.16 -3.00
N ALA A 164 -28.52 -14.98 -4.05
CA ALA A 164 -29.73 -15.75 -4.34
C ALA A 164 -29.99 -16.91 -3.34
N ASP A 165 -28.93 -17.52 -2.81
CA ASP A 165 -28.99 -18.60 -1.82
C ASP A 165 -27.81 -18.52 -0.82
N PRO A 166 -27.85 -17.61 0.17
CA PRO A 166 -26.71 -17.31 1.02
C PRO A 166 -26.31 -18.44 1.96
N TYR A 167 -27.23 -19.36 2.22
CA TYR A 167 -26.98 -20.53 3.08
C TYR A 167 -26.55 -21.77 2.27
N GLY A 168 -26.94 -21.87 1.00
CA GLY A 168 -26.57 -22.99 0.11
C GLY A 168 -25.32 -22.74 -0.75
N VAL A 169 -24.97 -21.47 -1.00
CA VAL A 169 -23.80 -21.07 -1.81
C VAL A 169 -22.92 -20.17 -0.97
N ALA A 170 -21.70 -20.62 -0.62
CA ALA A 170 -20.73 -19.77 0.08
C ALA A 170 -19.95 -18.88 -0.88
N MET A 171 -19.57 -17.67 -0.44
CA MET A 171 -18.58 -16.85 -1.14
C MET A 171 -17.19 -17.51 -1.10
N LYS A 172 -16.37 -17.25 -2.11
CA LYS A 172 -14.96 -17.66 -2.11
C LYS A 172 -14.23 -16.98 -0.96
N VAL A 173 -13.44 -17.71 -0.19
CA VAL A 173 -12.50 -17.14 0.79
C VAL A 173 -11.12 -17.71 0.48
N ASP A 174 -10.21 -16.82 0.06
CA ASP A 174 -8.84 -17.17 -0.32
C ASP A 174 -7.86 -16.42 0.57
N VAL A 175 -7.18 -17.19 1.42
CA VAL A 175 -6.25 -16.70 2.44
C VAL A 175 -4.79 -16.87 2.02
N SER A 176 -4.55 -17.24 0.77
CA SER A 176 -3.20 -17.40 0.23
C SER A 176 -2.55 -16.04 -0.02
N SER A 177 -1.22 -15.96 0.08
CA SER A 177 -0.49 -14.74 -0.34
C SER A 177 -0.74 -14.43 -1.81
N GLN A 178 -1.01 -15.44 -2.64
CA GLN A 178 -1.26 -15.27 -4.07
C GLN A 178 -2.48 -14.39 -4.36
N ALA A 179 -3.51 -14.44 -3.51
CA ALA A 179 -4.68 -13.58 -3.62
C ALA A 179 -4.32 -12.09 -3.45
N CYS A 180 -3.33 -11.79 -2.60
CA CYS A 180 -2.88 -10.42 -2.32
C CYS A 180 -1.84 -9.95 -3.35
N THR A 181 -0.92 -10.84 -3.76
CA THR A 181 0.13 -10.57 -4.75
C THR A 181 -0.41 -10.57 -6.19
N SER A 182 -1.72 -10.64 -6.41
CA SER A 182 -2.30 -10.24 -7.70
C SER A 182 -2.01 -8.75 -7.98
N CYS A 183 -2.03 -7.93 -6.93
CA CYS A 183 -1.87 -6.48 -6.98
C CYS A 183 -0.67 -5.97 -6.18
N HIS A 184 -0.34 -6.61 -5.04
CA HIS A 184 0.82 -6.27 -4.21
C HIS A 184 2.09 -6.94 -4.70
N ARG A 185 2.37 -6.73 -5.98
CA ARG A 185 3.62 -7.05 -6.67
C ARG A 185 3.78 -6.14 -7.89
N ARG A 186 4.99 -5.92 -8.39
CA ARG A 186 5.22 -5.18 -9.65
C ARG A 186 5.81 -6.06 -10.75
N GLY A 187 6.48 -7.15 -10.41
CA GLY A 187 7.21 -7.92 -11.41
C GLY A 187 7.53 -9.35 -11.02
N SER A 188 8.83 -9.66 -11.10
CA SER A 188 9.38 -10.97 -10.74
C SER A 188 9.37 -11.12 -9.22
N THR A 189 8.92 -12.26 -8.71
CA THR A 189 8.98 -12.56 -7.27
C THR A 189 10.40 -12.82 -6.75
N LEU A 190 11.42 -12.69 -7.60
CA LEU A 190 12.83 -12.95 -7.27
C LEU A 190 13.65 -11.68 -7.06
N THR A 191 13.08 -10.50 -7.29
CA THR A 191 13.78 -9.21 -7.23
C THR A 191 12.91 -8.21 -6.49
N ILE A 192 13.51 -7.37 -5.64
CA ILE A 192 12.82 -6.24 -5.02
C ILE A 192 13.22 -4.98 -5.78
N ASP A 193 12.29 -4.42 -6.55
CA ASP A 193 12.56 -3.23 -7.35
C ASP A 193 12.81 -2.01 -6.46
N ALA A 194 13.91 -1.31 -6.74
CA ALA A 194 14.24 -0.03 -6.14
C ALA A 194 14.34 1.09 -7.18
N SER A 195 14.15 2.32 -6.72
CA SER A 195 14.43 3.52 -7.51
C SER A 195 14.56 4.74 -6.63
N LYS A 196 15.48 5.65 -6.97
CA LYS A 196 15.68 6.93 -6.27
C LYS A 196 15.94 6.74 -4.76
N GLY A 197 16.64 5.67 -4.38
CA GLY A 197 17.02 5.38 -2.99
C GLY A 197 15.91 4.81 -2.11
N PHE A 198 14.87 4.21 -2.70
CA PHE A 198 13.77 3.55 -1.98
C PHE A 198 13.35 2.27 -2.69
N ILE A 199 12.78 1.33 -1.95
CA ILE A 199 11.99 0.24 -2.53
C ILE A 199 10.73 0.85 -3.16
N LYS A 200 10.35 0.38 -4.35
CA LYS A 200 9.12 0.87 -5.01
C LYS A 200 7.89 0.39 -4.23
N HIS A 201 6.83 1.18 -4.18
CA HIS A 201 5.58 0.71 -3.57
C HIS A 201 5.02 -0.55 -4.27
N HIS A 202 4.25 -1.32 -3.50
CA HIS A 202 3.61 -2.58 -3.91
C HIS A 202 4.57 -3.76 -4.08
N GLU A 203 5.73 -3.74 -3.43
CA GLU A 203 6.70 -4.85 -3.43
C GLU A 203 6.55 -5.76 -2.19
N GLN A 204 5.52 -5.55 -1.35
CA GLN A 204 5.38 -6.29 -0.08
C GLN A 204 5.29 -7.81 -0.29
N GLY A 205 4.76 -8.23 -1.44
CA GLY A 205 4.75 -9.63 -1.85
C GLY A 205 6.15 -10.16 -2.12
N GLU A 206 6.92 -9.47 -2.98
CA GLU A 206 8.29 -9.80 -3.33
C GLU A 206 9.20 -9.78 -2.10
N GLU A 207 9.07 -8.76 -1.24
CA GLU A 207 9.80 -8.63 0.02
C GLU A 207 9.55 -9.85 0.92
N LEU A 208 8.29 -10.13 1.26
CA LEU A 208 7.93 -11.22 2.17
C LEU A 208 8.45 -12.57 1.68
N LEU A 209 8.36 -12.83 0.36
CA LEU A 209 8.82 -14.06 -0.27
C LEU A 209 10.35 -14.26 -0.19
N GLN A 210 11.11 -13.21 0.05
CA GLN A 210 12.57 -13.29 0.25
C GLN A 210 12.99 -13.43 1.71
N THR A 211 12.03 -13.53 2.64
CA THR A 211 12.31 -13.65 4.07
C THR A 211 12.03 -15.04 4.61
N LYS A 212 12.38 -15.28 5.88
CA LYS A 212 11.97 -16.48 6.62
C LYS A 212 10.45 -16.59 6.81
N HIS A 213 9.71 -15.49 6.63
CA HIS A 213 8.25 -15.47 6.68
C HIS A 213 7.59 -15.81 5.34
N ALA A 214 8.35 -16.19 4.30
CA ALA A 214 7.81 -16.59 3.00
C ALA A 214 6.78 -17.74 3.06
N ALA A 215 6.80 -18.54 4.13
CA ALA A 215 5.82 -19.61 4.36
C ALA A 215 4.50 -19.13 4.99
N LEU A 216 4.45 -17.89 5.51
CA LEU A 216 3.25 -17.29 6.08
C LEU A 216 2.42 -16.60 4.99
N SER A 217 1.12 -16.47 5.25
CA SER A 217 0.25 -15.65 4.40
C SER A 217 0.04 -14.25 4.96
N CYS A 218 -0.32 -13.29 4.10
CA CYS A 218 -0.58 -11.91 4.49
C CYS A 218 -1.61 -11.80 5.62
N VAL A 219 -2.64 -12.65 5.58
CA VAL A 219 -3.73 -12.68 6.58
C VAL A 219 -3.35 -13.33 7.92
N THR A 220 -2.11 -13.83 8.02
CA THR A 220 -1.53 -14.24 9.31
C THR A 220 -1.40 -13.03 10.22
N CYS A 221 -0.91 -11.90 9.68
CA CYS A 221 -0.69 -10.68 10.48
C CYS A 221 -1.79 -9.63 10.27
N HIS A 222 -2.34 -9.53 9.05
CA HIS A 222 -3.31 -8.50 8.69
C HIS A 222 -4.74 -9.03 8.64
N ASP A 223 -5.69 -8.18 9.04
CA ASP A 223 -7.08 -8.38 8.65
C ASP A 223 -7.28 -7.88 7.21
N PRO A 224 -7.84 -8.68 6.29
CA PRO A 224 -8.08 -8.26 4.91
C PRO A 224 -9.17 -7.19 4.75
N HIS A 225 -10.01 -6.97 5.77
CA HIS A 225 -11.04 -5.91 5.75
C HIS A 225 -10.52 -4.60 6.36
N THR A 226 -9.61 -4.64 7.32
CA THR A 226 -9.10 -3.42 7.97
C THR A 226 -7.87 -2.84 7.25
N GLY A 227 -7.89 -1.54 7.00
CA GLY A 227 -6.71 -0.84 6.47
C GLY A 227 -5.71 -0.44 7.55
N VAL A 228 -4.40 -0.54 7.27
CA VAL A 228 -3.33 -0.11 8.18
C VAL A 228 -3.40 1.38 8.59
N ILE A 229 -4.01 2.22 7.73
CA ILE A 229 -4.23 3.64 8.05
C ILE A 229 -5.39 3.80 9.03
N ALA A 230 -6.45 2.99 8.93
CA ALA A 230 -7.53 3.00 9.92
C ALA A 230 -7.00 2.61 11.32
N LEU A 231 -6.19 1.54 11.40
CA LEU A 231 -5.52 1.14 12.64
C LEU A 231 -4.64 2.26 13.20
N ARG A 232 -3.86 2.93 12.34
CA ARG A 232 -3.05 4.08 12.75
C ARG A 232 -3.88 5.22 13.34
N GLN A 233 -4.99 5.56 12.71
CA GLN A 233 -5.88 6.64 13.18
C GLN A 233 -6.54 6.28 14.52
N ALA A 234 -6.78 4.98 14.76
CA ALA A 234 -7.27 4.47 16.04
C ALA A 234 -6.18 4.36 17.12
N GLY A 235 -4.90 4.51 16.76
CA GLY A 235 -3.77 4.29 17.67
C GLY A 235 -3.54 2.80 17.99
N GLU A 236 -3.98 1.91 17.12
CA GLU A 236 -3.90 0.46 17.27
C GLU A 236 -2.63 -0.12 16.60
N ASP A 237 -2.23 -1.32 17.02
CA ASP A 237 -1.09 -2.02 16.42
C ASP A 237 -1.41 -2.45 14.97
N TYR A 238 -0.44 -2.27 14.08
CA TYR A 238 -0.54 -2.58 12.65
C TYR A 238 -0.68 -4.08 12.37
N ALA A 239 -0.20 -4.93 13.28
CA ALA A 239 -0.34 -6.39 13.24
C ALA A 239 -1.48 -6.85 14.17
N ALA A 240 -2.66 -6.21 14.03
CA ALA A 240 -3.81 -6.35 14.94
C ALA A 240 -4.24 -7.82 15.21
N LYS A 241 -3.91 -8.76 14.32
CA LYS A 241 -4.32 -10.16 14.44
C LYS A 241 -3.31 -11.05 15.18
N PHE A 242 -2.02 -10.94 14.85
CA PHE A 242 -0.95 -11.72 15.47
C PHE A 242 0.31 -10.84 15.65
N PRO A 243 0.48 -10.24 16.84
CA PRO A 243 1.68 -9.46 17.15
C PRO A 243 2.95 -10.30 17.09
N CYS A 244 4.09 -9.69 16.77
CA CYS A 244 5.38 -10.38 16.64
C CYS A 244 5.73 -11.24 17.86
N ALA A 245 5.47 -10.72 19.07
CA ALA A 245 5.75 -11.39 20.35
C ALA A 245 4.98 -12.70 20.55
N THR A 246 3.93 -12.98 19.75
CA THR A 246 3.21 -14.25 19.79
C THR A 246 4.07 -15.43 19.32
N CYS A 247 5.01 -15.17 18.40
CA CYS A 247 5.94 -16.18 17.88
C CYS A 247 7.39 -15.92 18.32
N HIS A 248 7.73 -14.65 18.61
CA HIS A 248 9.06 -14.18 19.01
C HIS A 248 9.07 -13.80 20.49
N GLU A 249 8.66 -14.75 21.35
CA GLU A 249 8.57 -14.52 22.80
C GLU A 249 9.96 -14.27 23.41
N ASP A 250 10.97 -15.04 23.00
CA ASP A 250 12.33 -14.87 23.48
C ASP A 250 12.86 -13.49 23.09
N GLU A 251 12.71 -13.07 21.83
CA GLU A 251 13.12 -11.73 21.43
C GLU A 251 12.33 -10.64 22.16
N ALA A 252 11.04 -10.85 22.45
CA ALA A 252 10.25 -9.91 23.25
C ALA A 252 10.74 -9.81 24.70
N ASN A 253 11.20 -10.92 25.28
CA ASN A 253 11.70 -11.00 26.66
C ASN A 253 13.15 -10.51 26.80
N TYR A 254 13.97 -10.67 25.77
CA TYR A 254 15.38 -10.33 25.77
C TYR A 254 15.65 -9.13 24.86
N GLN A 255 15.87 -7.98 25.48
CA GLN A 255 16.15 -6.71 24.82
C GLN A 255 17.39 -6.09 25.46
N LYS A 256 18.45 -5.87 24.68
CA LYS A 256 19.71 -5.28 25.18
C LYS A 256 19.52 -3.88 25.78
N SER A 257 18.51 -3.14 25.32
CA SER A 257 18.18 -1.80 25.82
C SER A 257 16.77 -1.74 26.38
N THR A 258 16.67 -1.58 27.70
CA THR A 258 15.39 -1.39 28.41
C THR A 258 14.78 0.00 28.16
N VAL A 259 15.58 0.97 27.71
CA VAL A 259 15.09 2.30 27.35
C VAL A 259 14.41 2.25 25.98
N MET A 260 15.01 1.59 24.99
CA MET A 260 14.41 1.51 23.65
C MET A 260 13.10 0.73 23.68
N SER A 261 13.02 -0.37 24.44
CA SER A 261 11.80 -1.16 24.58
C SER A 261 10.62 -0.41 25.21
N SER A 262 10.84 0.78 25.80
CA SER A 262 9.78 1.62 26.37
C SER A 262 9.15 2.59 25.37
N PHE A 263 9.80 2.83 24.21
CA PHE A 263 9.38 3.85 23.24
C PHE A 263 9.42 3.39 21.78
N VAL A 264 9.95 2.19 21.51
CA VAL A 264 10.18 1.65 20.17
C VAL A 264 9.49 0.30 20.06
N ASN A 265 8.79 0.08 18.96
CA ASN A 265 8.12 -1.19 18.65
C ASN A 265 8.99 -2.04 17.71
N CYS A 266 8.74 -3.35 17.65
CA CYS A 266 9.47 -4.27 16.75
C CYS A 266 9.55 -3.73 15.32
N ILE A 267 8.44 -3.21 14.81
CA ILE A 267 8.32 -2.68 13.44
C ILE A 267 9.18 -1.44 13.17
N ASP A 268 9.65 -0.71 14.19
CA ASP A 268 10.44 0.49 13.99
C ASP A 268 11.86 0.18 13.50
N CYS A 269 12.41 -0.97 13.90
CA CYS A 269 13.71 -1.46 13.43
C CYS A 269 13.58 -2.59 12.39
N HIS A 270 12.57 -3.46 12.53
CA HIS A 270 12.39 -4.63 11.66
C HIS A 270 11.44 -4.39 10.48
N MET A 271 10.64 -3.33 10.50
CA MET A 271 9.85 -2.89 9.34
C MET A 271 9.99 -1.38 9.14
N PRO A 272 11.23 -0.85 9.03
CA PRO A 272 11.46 0.57 8.87
C PRO A 272 10.85 1.04 7.54
N ARG A 273 10.68 2.36 7.41
CA ARG A 273 10.09 2.93 6.22
C ARG A 273 11.14 3.00 5.09
N ILE A 274 11.37 1.90 4.37
CA ILE A 274 12.34 1.84 3.24
C ILE A 274 11.64 2.09 1.88
N ASP A 275 10.34 1.86 1.86
CA ASP A 275 9.51 1.92 0.66
C ASP A 275 8.96 3.32 0.44
N LYS A 276 8.78 3.68 -0.84
CA LYS A 276 8.18 4.97 -1.21
C LYS A 276 7.02 4.83 -2.19
N SER A 277 5.87 5.35 -1.76
CA SER A 277 4.67 5.59 -2.54
C SER A 277 4.60 7.02 -3.06
N ALA A 278 4.65 8.01 -2.19
CA ALA A 278 4.43 9.42 -2.52
C ALA A 278 5.60 10.30 -2.08
N VAL A 279 5.94 10.25 -0.80
CA VAL A 279 6.96 11.11 -0.17
C VAL A 279 8.01 10.26 0.54
N GLY A 280 9.21 10.82 0.67
CA GLY A 280 10.31 10.20 1.38
C GLY A 280 11.55 11.06 1.32
N ASP A 281 12.41 10.90 2.31
CA ASP A 281 13.69 11.58 2.43
C ASP A 281 14.78 10.54 2.69
N ALA A 282 15.60 10.30 1.66
CA ALA A 282 16.65 9.28 1.69
C ALA A 282 17.83 9.72 2.57
N ALA A 283 18.11 11.04 2.67
CA ALA A 283 19.11 11.55 3.60
C ALA A 283 18.65 11.34 5.06
N ALA A 284 17.34 11.27 5.26
CA ALA A 284 16.67 10.92 6.49
C ALA A 284 16.31 9.43 6.63
N TRP A 285 16.77 8.54 5.75
CA TRP A 285 16.52 7.09 5.86
C TRP A 285 15.04 6.76 6.11
N THR A 286 14.11 7.48 5.46
CA THR A 286 12.67 7.29 5.70
C THR A 286 11.83 7.55 4.46
N GLY A 287 11.08 6.53 4.05
CA GLY A 287 9.99 6.58 3.08
C GLY A 287 8.64 6.72 3.78
N ASP A 288 7.56 6.41 3.07
CA ASP A 288 6.17 6.54 3.57
C ASP A 288 5.41 5.21 3.63
N ILE A 289 6.10 4.10 3.36
CA ILE A 289 5.61 2.71 3.47
C ILE A 289 6.65 1.89 4.25
N ARG A 290 6.17 0.96 5.07
CA ARG A 290 7.03 0.04 5.84
C ARG A 290 7.39 -1.19 5.00
N THR A 291 8.67 -1.57 5.06
CA THR A 291 9.21 -2.77 4.42
C THR A 291 8.69 -4.05 5.08
N HIS A 292 8.68 -5.15 4.33
CA HIS A 292 8.39 -6.52 4.80
C HIS A 292 9.63 -7.42 4.76
N LEU A 293 10.84 -6.87 4.95
CA LEU A 293 12.10 -7.62 4.97
C LEU A 293 12.48 -8.22 6.34
N PHE A 294 12.02 -7.64 7.45
CA PHE A 294 12.18 -8.11 8.84
C PHE A 294 13.61 -8.24 9.37
N ALA A 295 14.47 -9.04 8.74
CA ALA A 295 15.81 -9.34 9.23
C ALA A 295 16.76 -8.15 9.06
N ILE A 296 17.49 -7.80 10.11
CA ILE A 296 18.54 -6.78 10.08
C ILE A 296 19.88 -7.51 9.93
N ASP A 297 20.66 -7.10 8.92
CA ASP A 297 22.04 -7.57 8.74
C ASP A 297 23.00 -6.43 9.11
N PRO A 298 23.70 -6.52 10.26
CA PRO A 298 24.61 -5.48 10.71
C PRO A 298 25.89 -5.36 9.86
N ASP A 299 26.18 -6.34 9.01
CA ASP A 299 27.34 -6.35 8.11
C ASP A 299 26.99 -5.92 6.69
N LEU A 300 25.70 -5.73 6.38
CA LEU A 300 25.27 -5.31 5.06
C LEU A 300 25.62 -3.82 4.82
N ALA A 301 26.50 -3.59 3.85
CA ALA A 301 27.06 -2.27 3.58
C ALA A 301 26.08 -1.30 2.88
N SER A 302 25.11 -1.79 2.10
CA SER A 302 24.16 -0.96 1.36
C SER A 302 22.80 -1.65 1.25
N GLN A 303 21.72 -0.87 1.34
CA GLN A 303 20.37 -1.40 1.14
C GLN A 303 20.07 -1.69 -0.33
N PHE A 304 20.70 -0.94 -1.23
CA PHE A 304 20.43 -1.00 -2.67
C PHE A 304 21.65 -1.44 -3.46
N SER A 305 21.41 -2.01 -4.64
CA SER A 305 22.44 -2.30 -5.65
C SER A 305 23.21 -1.04 -6.05
N GLU A 306 24.38 -1.21 -6.66
CA GLU A 306 25.24 -0.07 -7.07
C GLU A 306 24.53 0.89 -8.04
N ASP A 307 23.67 0.37 -8.91
CA ASP A 307 22.85 1.17 -9.83
C ASP A 307 21.52 1.65 -9.21
N GLY A 308 21.22 1.23 -7.97
CA GLY A 308 20.02 1.58 -7.22
C GLY A 308 18.72 1.03 -7.79
N SER A 309 18.80 0.00 -8.64
CA SER A 309 17.64 -0.63 -9.30
C SER A 309 17.01 -1.75 -8.48
N GLU A 310 17.74 -2.34 -7.55
CA GLU A 310 17.29 -3.45 -6.70
C GLU A 310 17.61 -3.19 -5.22
N ALA A 311 16.85 -3.78 -4.31
CA ALA A 311 17.12 -3.80 -2.88
C ALA A 311 17.54 -5.19 -2.39
N ASN A 312 18.41 -5.22 -1.37
CA ASN A 312 18.76 -6.44 -0.66
C ASN A 312 17.58 -6.95 0.19
N SER A 313 17.55 -8.27 0.44
CA SER A 313 16.50 -8.94 1.21
C SER A 313 16.65 -8.82 2.74
N ALA A 314 17.67 -8.11 3.21
CA ALA A 314 17.90 -7.79 4.61
C ALA A 314 18.00 -6.26 4.78
N ILE A 315 17.77 -5.80 6.01
CA ILE A 315 17.75 -4.39 6.37
C ILE A 315 19.14 -3.97 6.87
N THR A 316 19.68 -2.87 6.35
CA THR A 316 20.92 -2.28 6.87
C THR A 316 20.70 -1.54 8.18
N LEU A 317 21.77 -1.34 8.96
CA LEU A 317 21.72 -0.49 10.17
C LEU A 317 21.34 0.95 9.86
N ASP A 318 21.61 1.44 8.65
CA ASP A 318 21.23 2.78 8.25
C ASP A 318 19.70 2.94 8.28
N TRP A 319 18.97 2.02 7.66
CA TRP A 319 17.50 2.07 7.66
C TRP A 319 16.89 1.65 9.00
N ALA A 320 17.51 0.72 9.72
CA ALA A 320 17.01 0.28 11.03
C ALA A 320 17.24 1.32 12.15
N CYS A 321 18.29 2.14 12.07
CA CYS A 321 18.72 2.99 13.19
C CYS A 321 18.83 4.48 12.86
N LYS A 322 19.32 4.86 11.66
CA LYS A 322 19.63 6.26 11.33
C LYS A 322 18.40 7.10 10.95
N SER A 323 17.22 6.49 10.92
CA SER A 323 15.95 7.23 10.96
C SER A 323 15.80 8.05 12.25
N CYS A 324 16.35 7.57 13.36
CA CYS A 324 16.36 8.23 14.67
C CYS A 324 17.74 8.78 15.07
N HIS A 325 18.82 8.01 14.81
CA HIS A 325 20.18 8.28 15.28
C HIS A 325 21.04 9.11 14.30
N ARG A 326 20.48 10.20 13.77
CA ARG A 326 21.17 11.13 12.87
C ARG A 326 21.06 12.57 13.37
N ASP A 327 21.82 13.48 12.75
CA ASP A 327 21.62 14.90 12.99
C ASP A 327 20.19 15.33 12.62
N GLY A 328 19.53 16.08 13.49
CA GLY A 328 18.11 16.41 13.39
C GLY A 328 17.14 15.24 13.61
N GLY A 329 17.62 14.06 13.99
CA GLY A 329 16.80 12.90 14.36
C GLY A 329 16.20 13.00 15.76
N SER A 330 15.36 12.03 16.12
CA SER A 330 14.68 11.96 17.42
C SER A 330 15.56 11.43 18.56
N ALA A 331 16.75 10.89 18.25
CA ALA A 331 17.66 10.29 19.22
C ALA A 331 19.09 10.81 19.06
N ALA A 332 19.94 10.57 20.06
CA ALA A 332 21.34 10.97 20.02
C ALA A 332 22.06 10.33 18.82
N VAL A 333 22.86 11.13 18.11
CA VAL A 333 23.65 10.65 16.96
C VAL A 333 24.59 9.53 17.38
N LYS A 334 24.68 8.48 16.56
CA LYS A 334 25.54 7.31 16.79
C LYS A 334 26.45 7.06 15.60
N THR A 335 27.66 6.63 15.89
CA THR A 335 28.60 6.14 14.88
C THR A 335 28.23 4.74 14.41
N ASP A 336 28.66 4.34 13.21
CA ASP A 336 28.38 3.00 12.66
C ASP A 336 28.91 1.89 13.58
N ALA A 337 30.05 2.11 14.23
CA ALA A 337 30.61 1.17 15.20
C ALA A 337 29.72 1.01 16.44
N GLU A 338 29.15 2.09 16.96
CA GLU A 338 28.20 2.03 18.09
C GLU A 338 26.89 1.36 17.68
N LEU A 339 26.38 1.64 16.48
CA LEU A 339 25.16 0.99 15.96
C LEU A 339 25.37 -0.52 15.82
N LYS A 340 26.48 -0.93 15.21
CA LYS A 340 26.83 -2.35 15.06
C LYS A 340 27.01 -3.04 16.41
N GLN A 341 27.78 -2.43 17.32
CA GLN A 341 27.94 -2.96 18.68
C GLN A 341 26.59 -3.10 19.41
N THR A 342 25.65 -2.19 19.16
CA THR A 342 24.30 -2.26 19.73
C THR A 342 23.50 -3.41 19.14
N ALA A 343 23.48 -3.54 17.81
CA ALA A 343 22.72 -4.56 17.09
C ALA A 343 23.23 -6.00 17.36
N GLU A 344 24.53 -6.18 17.58
CA GLU A 344 25.12 -7.48 17.90
C GLU A 344 24.55 -8.05 19.21
N GLY A 345 23.94 -9.23 19.10
CA GLY A 345 23.33 -9.94 20.22
C GLY A 345 22.19 -9.18 20.89
N TYR A 346 21.47 -8.33 20.14
CA TYR A 346 20.46 -7.44 20.71
C TYR A 346 19.33 -8.19 21.46
N HIS A 347 19.00 -9.40 20.99
CA HIS A 347 18.02 -10.31 21.61
C HIS A 347 18.64 -11.54 22.26
N SER A 348 19.95 -11.54 22.51
CA SER A 348 20.59 -12.69 23.16
C SER A 348 20.26 -12.74 24.64
N GLU A 349 20.12 -13.96 25.17
CA GLU A 349 20.01 -14.19 26.61
C GLU A 349 21.25 -13.62 27.35
N PRO A 350 21.07 -13.02 28.54
CA PRO A 350 22.16 -12.42 29.33
C PRO A 350 23.29 -13.36 29.75
#